data_AF-A0A397Y3M3-F1
#
_entry.id   AF-A0A397Y3M3-F1
#
_cell.length_a   1.000
_cell.length_b   1.000
_cell.length_c   1.000
_cell.angle_alpha   90.00
_cell.angle_beta   90.00
_cell.angle_gamma   90.00
#
_symmetry.space_group_name_H-M   'P 1'
#
loop_
_entity.id
_entity.type
_entity.pdbx_description
1 polymer ?
#
loop_
_entity_poly.entity_id
_entity_poly.type
_entity_poly.pdbx_seq_one_letter_code
_entity_poly.pdbx_strand_id
1 'polypeptide(L)'
;MERIRDLSSKTAAVIFTKSSCCMCHSIKTLFYELGASPAIHELDKDSEGREMERALRALGSSNPAVPAVFVGGRYIGSAKDIISFHVDGSLKQMLKDAKAIWL
;
A
#
# COMPACT_ATOMS: atom_id res chain seq x y z
N MET A 1 -0.20 12.97 -9.57
CA MET A 1 0.73 12.50 -8.51
C MET A 1 0.42 13.10 -7.14
N GLU A 2 -0.10 14.33 -7.06
CA GLU A 2 -0.37 15.02 -5.78
C GLU A 2 -1.33 14.25 -4.87
N ARG A 3 -2.39 13.67 -5.42
CA ARG A 3 -3.40 12.91 -4.65
C ARG A 3 -2.85 11.67 -3.94
N ILE A 4 -1.97 10.89 -4.58
CA ILE A 4 -1.33 9.72 -3.94
C ILE A 4 -0.46 10.15 -2.77
N ARG A 5 0.28 11.26 -2.93
CA ARG A 5 1.16 11.81 -1.87
C ARG A 5 0.35 12.40 -0.71
N ASP A 6 -0.77 13.05 -1.01
CA ASP A 6 -1.68 13.58 -0.01
C ASP A 6 -2.32 12.45 0.82
N LEU A 7 -2.85 11.42 0.15
CA LEU A 7 -3.42 10.24 0.81
C LEU A 7 -2.36 9.49 1.62
N SER A 8 -1.16 9.29 1.07
CA SER A 8 -0.07 8.59 1.77
C SER A 8 0.45 9.34 2.99
N SER A 9 0.38 10.67 3.02
CA SER A 9 0.89 11.49 4.13
C SER A 9 -0.09 11.61 5.30
N LYS A 10 -1.38 11.35 5.07
CA LYS A 10 -2.43 11.48 6.09
C LYS A 10 -2.52 10.29 7.04
N THR A 11 -2.02 9.14 6.64
CA THR A 11 -2.14 7.90 7.40
C THR A 11 -0.82 7.13 7.40
N ALA A 12 -0.54 6.46 8.52
CA ALA A 12 0.73 5.74 8.71
C ALA A 12 0.99 4.64 7.67
N ALA A 13 -0.06 4.00 7.14
CA ALA A 13 0.02 3.05 6.05
C ALA A 13 -1.16 3.22 5.08
N VAL A 14 -0.89 3.12 3.77
CA VAL A 14 -1.90 3.20 2.70
C VAL A 14 -1.68 2.08 1.71
N ILE A 15 -2.76 1.43 1.29
CA ILE A 15 -2.75 0.36 0.29
C ILE A 15 -3.74 0.73 -0.81
N PHE A 16 -3.22 0.94 -2.02
CA PHE A 16 -4.03 1.07 -3.22
C PHE A 16 -4.32 -0.33 -3.77
N THR A 17 -5.59 -0.62 -4.00
CA THR A 17 -6.08 -1.95 -4.39
C THR A 17 -7.06 -1.86 -5.54
N LYS A 18 -7.47 -3.02 -6.06
CA LYS A 18 -8.65 -3.18 -6.92
C LYS A 18 -9.52 -4.33 -6.40
N SER A 19 -10.83 -4.23 -6.59
CA SER A 19 -11.79 -5.30 -6.26
C SER A 19 -11.53 -6.59 -7.02
N SER A 20 -10.97 -6.53 -8.24
CA SER A 20 -10.67 -7.72 -9.07
C SER A 20 -9.30 -8.37 -8.80
N CYS A 21 -8.59 -7.96 -7.74
CA CYS A 21 -7.21 -8.37 -7.47
C CYS A 21 -7.11 -9.29 -6.25
N CYS A 22 -6.90 -10.59 -6.48
CA CYS A 22 -6.76 -11.59 -5.41
C CYS A 22 -5.60 -11.26 -4.45
N MET A 23 -4.44 -10.86 -4.99
CA MET A 23 -3.26 -10.50 -4.19
C MET A 23 -3.52 -9.31 -3.25
N CYS A 24 -4.42 -8.42 -3.65
CA CYS A 24 -4.78 -7.25 -2.84
C CYS A 24 -5.49 -7.66 -1.54
N HIS A 25 -6.26 -8.77 -1.55
CA HIS A 25 -6.84 -9.33 -0.33
C HIS A 25 -5.77 -9.85 0.61
N SER A 26 -4.79 -10.61 0.10
CA SER A 26 -3.71 -11.15 0.93
C SER A 26 -2.88 -10.06 1.59
N ILE A 27 -2.55 -8.98 0.87
CA ILE A 27 -1.79 -7.85 1.44
C ILE A 27 -2.61 -7.08 2.48
N LYS A 28 -3.93 -6.91 2.25
CA LYS A 28 -4.82 -6.31 3.25
C LYS A 28 -4.84 -7.12 4.54
N THR A 29 -5.09 -8.43 4.44
CA THR A 29 -5.11 -9.34 5.60
C THR A 29 -3.77 -9.33 6.33
N LEU A 30 -2.66 -9.40 5.60
CA LEU A 30 -1.31 -9.36 6.17
C LEU A 30 -1.11 -8.13 7.06
N PHE A 31 -1.49 -6.94 6.59
CA PHE A 31 -1.36 -5.72 7.39
C PHE A 31 -2.22 -5.76 8.66
N TYR A 32 -3.44 -6.28 8.58
CA TYR A 32 -4.30 -6.45 9.75
C TYR A 32 -3.74 -7.49 10.75
N GLU A 33 -3.19 -8.60 10.28
CA GLU A 33 -2.54 -9.61 11.14
C GLU A 33 -1.29 -9.06 11.84
N LEU A 34 -0.60 -8.10 11.21
CA LEU A 34 0.51 -7.38 11.83
C LEU A 34 0.05 -6.32 12.85
N GLY A 35 -1.26 -6.12 13.02
CA GLY A 35 -1.86 -5.14 13.92
C GLY A 35 -1.93 -3.72 13.33
N ALA A 36 -1.66 -3.56 12.03
CA ALA A 36 -1.75 -2.27 11.35
C ALA A 36 -3.17 -2.00 10.87
N SER A 37 -3.56 -0.72 10.87
CA SER A 37 -4.82 -0.25 10.27
C SER A 37 -4.52 0.61 9.03
N PRO A 38 -4.21 0.00 7.87
CA PRO A 38 -3.91 0.75 6.66
C PRO A 38 -5.17 1.38 6.06
N ALA A 39 -5.04 2.57 5.46
CA ALA A 39 -6.09 3.14 4.63
C ALA A 39 -6.14 2.40 3.28
N ILE A 40 -7.33 1.91 2.91
CA ILE A 40 -7.53 1.16 1.68
C ILE A 40 -8.20 2.06 0.64
N HIS A 41 -7.58 2.23 -0.52
CA HIS A 41 -8.16 2.94 -1.66
C HIS A 41 -8.38 1.97 -2.82
N GLU A 42 -9.63 1.75 -3.20
CA GLU A 42 -10.00 0.90 -4.33
C GLU A 42 -10.05 1.72 -5.63
N LEU A 43 -9.08 1.50 -6.52
CA LEU A 43 -8.93 2.28 -7.75
C LEU A 43 -10.04 2.00 -8.78
N ASP A 44 -10.68 0.84 -8.76
CA ASP A 44 -11.79 0.56 -9.70
C ASP A 44 -13.12 1.21 -9.28
N LYS A 45 -13.24 1.60 -8.01
CA LYS A 45 -14.44 2.27 -7.47
C LYS A 45 -14.30 3.78 -7.37
N ASP A 46 -13.08 4.29 -7.48
CA ASP A 46 -12.81 5.72 -7.43
C ASP A 46 -12.88 6.33 -8.83
N SER A 47 -13.61 7.44 -8.97
CA SER A 47 -13.74 8.14 -10.27
C SER A 47 -12.40 8.61 -10.82
N GLU A 48 -11.41 8.88 -9.96
CA GLU A 48 -10.03 9.24 -10.36
C GLU A 48 -9.06 8.06 -10.34
N GLY A 49 -9.55 6.85 -10.10
CA GLY A 49 -8.71 5.67 -9.96
C GLY A 49 -7.83 5.37 -11.17
N ARG A 50 -8.27 5.73 -12.37
CA ARG A 50 -7.47 5.63 -13.61
C ARG A 50 -6.25 6.54 -13.60
N GLU A 51 -6.39 7.76 -13.06
CA GLU A 51 -5.29 8.70 -12.94
C GLU A 51 -4.32 8.26 -11.83
N MET A 52 -4.85 7.83 -10.69
CA MET A 52 -4.06 7.26 -9.62
C MET A 52 -3.26 6.04 -10.09
N GLU A 53 -3.87 5.13 -10.86
CA GLU A 53 -3.14 3.99 -11.43
C GLU A 53 -1.98 4.43 -12.34
N ARG A 54 -2.20 5.42 -13.22
CA ARG A 54 -1.12 5.96 -14.06
C ARG A 54 0.00 6.56 -13.22
N ALA A 55 -0.33 7.28 -12.16
CA ALA A 55 0.65 7.85 -11.27
C ALA A 55 1.41 6.76 -10.46
N LEU A 56 0.75 5.68 -10.04
CA LEU A 56 1.41 4.53 -9.42
C LEU A 56 2.40 3.85 -10.38
N ARG A 57 2.02 3.67 -11.64
CA ARG A 57 2.94 3.16 -12.68
C ARG A 57 4.15 4.08 -12.87
N ALA A 58 3.93 5.39 -12.87
CA ALA A 58 5.01 6.37 -13.00
C ALA A 58 5.95 6.39 -11.77
N LEU A 59 5.47 6.00 -10.59
CA LEU A 59 6.28 5.86 -9.36
C LEU A 59 7.09 4.56 -9.30
N GLY A 60 7.03 3.71 -10.33
CA GLY A 60 7.75 2.44 -10.38
C GLY A 60 6.93 1.25 -9.89
N SER A 61 5.61 1.38 -9.74
CA SER A 61 4.77 0.20 -9.54
C SER A 61 4.76 -0.65 -10.82
N SER A 62 5.16 -1.92 -10.68
CA SER A 62 5.21 -2.89 -11.77
C SER A 62 3.80 -3.17 -12.31
N ASN A 63 3.68 -3.83 -13.47
CA ASN A 63 2.37 -4.28 -13.95
C ASN A 63 2.02 -5.64 -13.31
N PRO A 64 0.88 -5.79 -12.62
CA PRO A 64 -0.18 -4.80 -12.37
C PRO A 64 0.19 -3.78 -11.28
N ALA A 65 -0.23 -2.52 -11.47
CA ALA A 65 0.09 -1.39 -10.60
C ALA A 65 -0.52 -1.45 -9.19
N VAL A 66 -1.21 -2.55 -8.88
CA VAL A 66 -1.81 -2.84 -7.58
C VAL A 66 -1.51 -4.30 -7.19
N PRO A 67 -1.38 -4.60 -5.89
CA PRO A 67 -1.45 -3.65 -4.77
C PRO A 67 -0.18 -2.79 -4.69
N ALA A 68 -0.36 -1.48 -4.49
CA ALA A 68 0.72 -0.54 -4.27
C ALA A 68 0.65 -0.03 -2.84
N VAL A 69 1.74 -0.17 -2.09
CA VAL A 69 1.75 0.04 -0.65
C VAL A 69 2.67 1.20 -0.29
N PHE A 70 2.16 2.06 0.58
CA PHE A 70 2.85 3.20 1.14
C PHE A 70 2.87 3.10 2.66
N VAL A 71 4.01 3.41 3.26
CA VAL A 71 4.19 3.45 4.71
C VAL A 71 4.94 4.74 5.05
N GLY A 72 4.44 5.50 6.02
CA GLY A 72 5.00 6.80 6.39
C GLY A 72 5.07 7.79 5.22
N GLY A 73 4.08 7.79 4.33
CA GLY A 73 4.07 8.66 3.15
C GLY A 73 4.94 8.21 1.97
N ARG A 74 5.78 7.18 2.14
CA ARG A 74 6.71 6.69 1.10
C ARG A 74 6.18 5.42 0.43
N TYR A 75 6.34 5.31 -0.89
CA TYR A 75 6.11 4.06 -1.61
C TYR A 75 7.15 3.02 -1.20
N ILE A 76 6.69 1.88 -0.68
CA ILE A 76 7.58 0.81 -0.22
C ILE A 76 7.61 -0.38 -1.18
N GLY A 77 6.57 -0.59 -1.99
CA GLY A 77 6.60 -1.59 -3.05
C GLY A 77 5.24 -2.18 -3.44
N SER A 78 5.31 -3.19 -4.31
CA SER A 78 4.18 -4.00 -4.76
C SER A 78 4.03 -5.27 -3.92
N ALA A 79 3.02 -6.10 -4.19
CA ALA A 79 2.77 -7.34 -3.42
C ALA A 79 4.03 -8.18 -3.16
N LYS A 80 4.87 -8.36 -4.18
CA LYS A 80 6.11 -9.15 -4.08
C LYS A 80 7.09 -8.56 -3.07
N ASP A 81 7.29 -7.24 -3.12
CA ASP A 81 8.19 -6.53 -2.21
C ASP A 81 7.68 -6.64 -0.77
N ILE A 82 6.38 -6.46 -0.56
CA ILE A 82 5.76 -6.59 0.76
C ILE A 82 5.92 -7.99 1.35
N ILE A 83 5.72 -9.03 0.54
CA ILE A 83 5.94 -10.41 0.98
C ILE A 83 7.42 -10.61 1.34
N SER A 84 8.35 -10.07 0.55
CA SER A 84 9.78 -10.13 0.84
C SER A 84 10.12 -9.44 2.18
N PHE A 85 9.60 -8.23 2.41
CA PHE A 85 9.80 -7.51 3.67
C PHE A 85 9.14 -8.20 4.86
N HIS A 86 8.03 -8.90 4.64
CA HIS A 86 7.39 -9.69 5.68
C HIS A 86 8.25 -10.88 6.10
N VAL A 87 8.80 -11.63 5.13
CA VAL A 87 9.68 -12.78 5.37
C VAL A 87 10.97 -12.37 6.06
N ASP A 88 11.55 -11.24 5.67
CA ASP A 88 12.77 -10.68 6.28
C ASP A 88 12.51 -9.96 7.62
N GLY A 89 11.24 -9.71 7.98
CA GLY A 89 10.85 -9.00 9.19
C GLY A 89 10.92 -7.47 9.10
N SER A 90 11.59 -6.93 8.08
CA SER A 90 11.68 -5.50 7.78
C SER A 90 10.32 -4.79 7.72
N LEU A 91 9.25 -5.46 7.24
CA LEU A 91 7.92 -4.86 7.14
C LEU A 91 7.38 -4.41 8.51
N LYS A 92 7.56 -5.23 9.55
CA LYS A 92 7.15 -4.89 10.91
C LYS A 92 7.92 -3.67 11.43
N GLN A 93 9.23 -3.61 11.15
CA GLN A 93 10.08 -2.48 11.54
C GLN A 93 9.59 -1.17 10.91
N MET A 94 9.27 -1.19 9.62
CA MET A 94 8.76 -0.02 8.89
C MET A 94 7.40 0.45 9.43
N LEU A 95 6.51 -0.49 9.75
CA LEU A 95 5.22 -0.18 10.36
C LEU A 95 5.37 0.45 11.75
N LYS A 96 6.33 0.00 12.56
CA LYS A 96 6.64 0.62 13.85
C LYS A 96 7.17 2.04 13.70
N ASP A 97 8.14 2.23 12.80
CA ASP A 97 8.76 3.54 12.55
C ASP A 97 7.72 4.57 12.07
N ALA A 98 6.81 4.15 11.18
CA ALA A 98 5.70 4.96 10.72
C ALA A 98 4.56 5.14 11.75
N LYS A 99 4.67 4.56 12.95
CA LYS A 99 3.61 4.54 13.98
C LYS A 99 2.30 3.94 13.50
N ALA A 100 2.37 3.00 12.55
CA ALA A 100 1.22 2.24 12.05
C ALA A 100 0.80 1.13 13.02
N ILE A 101 1.72 0.66 13.87
CA ILE A 101 1.48 -0.34 14.91
C ILE A 101 2.13 0.08 16.24
N TRP A 102 1.48 -0.28 17.35
CA TRP A 102 1.90 0.03 18.72
C TRP A 102 2.33 -1.27 19.40
N LEU A 103 3.53 -1.76 19.11
CA LEU A 103 4.14 -2.95 19.75
C LEU A 103 5.52 -2.62 20.30
#